data_AF-A0A377DHR1-F1
#
_entry.id   AF-A0A377DHR1-F1
#
_cell.length_a   1.000
_cell.length_b   1.000
_cell.length_c   1.000
_cell.angle_alpha   90.00
_cell.angle_beta   90.00
_cell.angle_gamma   90.00
#
_symmetry.space_group_name_H-M   'P 1'
#
loop_
_entity.id
_entity.type
_entity.pdbx_description
1 polymer ?
#
loop_
_entity_poly.entity_id
_entity_poly.type
_entity_poly.pdbx_seq_one_letter_code
_entity_poly.pdbx_strand_id
1 'polypeptide(L)' 'MVPAYVLSELKTAFQIGFMIYIPFLVIDLIVASVLMAMGMMMLSPLIVSLPFKLMLFVLIDGWSLTIGTLTTSIRGLGLG' A
#
# COMPACT_ATOMS: atom_id res chain seq x y z
N MET A 1 18.76 -21.88 -11.22
CA MET A 1 18.17 -20.78 -12.03
C MET A 1 16.76 -20.44 -11.58
N VAL A 2 15.83 -21.39 -11.54
CA VAL A 2 14.44 -21.15 -11.07
C VAL A 2 14.33 -20.61 -9.62
N PRO A 3 15.05 -21.14 -8.61
CA PRO A 3 14.88 -20.66 -7.23
C PRO A 3 15.40 -19.23 -7.00
N ALA A 4 16.50 -18.87 -7.68
CA ALA A 4 17.10 -17.54 -7.60
C ALA A 4 16.19 -16.47 -8.23
N TYR A 5 15.52 -16.80 -9.32
CA TYR A 5 14.53 -15.92 -9.95
C TYR A 5 13.32 -15.66 -9.04
N VAL A 6 12.74 -16.72 -8.45
CA VAL A 6 11.61 -16.59 -7.52
C VAL A 6 11.96 -15.70 -6.32
N LEU A 7 13.16 -15.85 -5.76
CA LEU A 7 13.63 -15.01 -4.66
C LEU A 7 13.78 -13.53 -5.07
N SER A 8 14.27 -13.28 -6.28
CA SER A 8 14.41 -11.92 -6.84
C SER A 8 13.04 -11.26 -7.02
N GLU A 9 12.09 -11.94 -7.66
CA GLU A 9 10.74 -11.43 -7.87
C GLU A 9 10.00 -11.19 -6.55
N LEU A 10 10.15 -12.08 -5.56
CA LEU A 10 9.56 -11.90 -4.24
C LEU A 10 10.07 -10.61 -3.57
N LYS A 11 11.38 -10.34 -3.66
CA LYS A 11 11.98 -9.12 -3.12
C LYS A 11 11.40 -7.87 -3.81
N THR A 12 11.31 -7.88 -5.14
CA THR A 12 10.73 -6.77 -5.92
C THR A 12 9.26 -6.55 -5.55
N ALA A 13 8.47 -7.61 -5.46
CA ALA A 13 7.07 -7.54 -5.07
C ALA A 13 6.88 -6.96 -3.65
N PHE A 14 7.74 -7.35 -2.70
CA PHE A 14 7.73 -6.79 -1.34
C PHE A 14 8.05 -5.29 -1.33
N GLN A 15 9.02 -4.84 -2.13
CA GLN A 15 9.38 -3.42 -2.22
C GLN A 15 8.22 -2.59 -2.79
N ILE A 16 7.59 -3.06 -3.87
CA ILE A 16 6.42 -2.40 -4.48
C ILE A 16 5.25 -2.37 -3.49
N GLY A 17 4.93 -3.50 -2.87
CA GLY A 17 3.86 -3.60 -1.89
C GLY A 17 4.07 -2.69 -0.68
N PHE A 18 5.31 -2.60 -0.17
CA PHE A 18 5.63 -1.71 0.94
C PHE A 18 5.46 -0.24 0.55
N MET A 19 5.94 0.16 -0.62
CA MET A 19 5.82 1.55 -1.10
C MET A 19 4.36 1.98 -1.27
N ILE A 20 3.49 1.09 -1.77
CA ILE A 20 2.04 1.32 -1.87
C ILE A 20 1.38 1.36 -0.48
N TYR A 21 1.88 0.58 0.48
CA TYR A 21 1.30 0.48 1.82
C TYR A 21 1.60 1.70 2.73
N ILE A 22 2.75 2.35 2.57
CA ILE A 22 3.17 3.50 3.39
C ILE A 22 2.09 4.59 3.55
N PRO A 23 1.46 5.13 2.48
CA PRO A 23 0.45 6.20 2.63
C PRO A 23 -0.75 5.76 3.47
N PHE A 24 -1.17 4.48 3.38
CA PHE A 24 -2.26 3.95 4.19
C PHE A 24 -1.87 3.81 5.67
N LEU A 25 -0.62 3.43 5.95
CA LEU A 25 -0.08 3.36 7.30
C LEU A 25 -0.02 4.76 7.94
N VAL A 26 0.36 5.79 7.18
CA VAL A 26 0.36 7.18 7.65
C VAL A 26 -1.05 7.62 8.06
N ILE A 27 -2.08 7.28 7.26
CA ILE A 27 -3.48 7.56 7.62
C ILE A 27 -3.85 6.89 8.94
N ASP A 28 -3.50 5.62 9.13
CA ASP A 28 -3.82 4.89 10.37
C ASP A 28 -3.21 5.57 11.60
N LEU A 29 -1.94 5.96 11.52
CA LEU A 29 -1.24 6.63 12.62
C LEU A 29 -1.86 7.99 12.93
N ILE A 30 -2.19 8.78 11.89
CA ILE A 30 -2.84 10.09 12.07
C ILE A 30 -4.21 9.90 12.73
N VAL A 31 -5.05 9.01 12.20
CA VAL A 31 -6.40 8.77 12.75
C VAL A 31 -6.32 8.24 14.19
N ALA A 32 -5.40 7.32 14.49
CA ALA A 32 -5.20 6.84 15.84
C ALA A 32 -4.77 7.96 16.81
N SER A 33 -3.81 8.81 16.41
CA SER A 33 -3.36 9.93 17.25
C SER A 33 -4.46 10.95 17.53
N VAL A 34 -5.30 11.27 16.54
CA VAL A 34 -6.43 12.19 16.70
C VAL A 34 -7.50 11.59 17.62
N LEU A 35 -7.85 10.32 17.43
CA LEU A 35 -8.82 9.64 18.30
C LEU A 35 -8.34 9.53 19.76
N MET A 36 -7.05 9.24 19.96
CA MET A 36 -6.45 9.23 21.29
C MET A 36 -6.45 10.64 21.91
N ALA A 37 -6.16 11.68 21.14
CA ALA A 37 -6.23 13.07 21.61
C ALA A 37 -7.65 13.52 21.98
N MET A 38 -8.68 12.97 21.31
CA MET A 38 -10.09 13.21 21.64
C MET A 38 -10.58 12.42 22.88
N GLY A 39 -9.76 11.53 23.45
CA GLY A 39 -10.15 10.68 24.58
C GLY A 39 -11.06 9.50 24.21
N MET A 40 -11.23 9.21 22.92
CA MET A 40 -12.11 8.12 22.46
C MET A 40 -11.35 6.79 22.35
N MET A 41 -11.12 6.14 23.49
CA MET A 41 -10.38 4.87 23.56
C MET A 41 -11.20 3.63 23.13
N MET A 42 -12.54 3.72 23.14
CA MET A 42 -13.41 2.58 22.82
C MET A 42 -13.71 2.43 21.33
N LEU A 43 -13.43 3.47 20.54
CA LEU A 43 -13.70 3.46 19.11
C LEU A 43 -12.43 3.05 18.36
N SER A 44 -12.53 1.95 17.60
CA SER A 44 -11.38 1.41 16.87
C SER A 44 -10.94 2.41 15.78
N PRO A 45 -9.67 2.87 15.80
CA PRO A 45 -9.13 3.74 14.75
C PRO A 45 -9.21 3.15 13.34
N LEU A 46 -9.28 1.81 13.23
CA LEU A 46 -9.41 1.11 11.96
C LEU A 46 -10.74 1.41 11.26
N ILE A 47 -11.84 1.53 12.01
CA ILE A 47 -13.17 1.79 11.42
C ILE A 47 -13.22 3.23 10.87
N VAL A 48 -12.57 4.16 11.56
CA VAL A 48 -12.52 5.57 11.14
C VAL A 48 -11.58 5.76 9.96
N SER A 49 -10.42 5.11 9.95
CA SER A 49 -9.43 5.22 8.87
C SER A 49 -9.88 4.57 7.57
N LEU A 50 -10.72 3.52 7.62
CA LEU A 50 -11.17 2.77 6.44
C LEU A 50 -11.77 3.65 5.32
N PRO A 51 -12.76 4.53 5.57
CA PRO A 51 -13.29 5.42 4.53
C PRO A 51 -12.23 6.40 3.99
N PHE A 52 -11.32 6.91 4.83
CA PHE A 52 -10.25 7.80 4.37
C PHE A 52 -9.25 7.09 3.46
N LYS A 53 -8.89 5.84 3.79
CA LYS A 53 -8.03 5.01 2.94
C LYS A 53 -8.66 4.77 1.57
N LEU A 54 -9.95 4.38 1.55
CA LEU A 54 -10.67 4.14 0.31
C LEU A 54 -10.80 5.41 -0.54
N MET A 55 -11.09 6.54 0.11
CA MET A 55 -11.13 7.84 -0.57
C MET A 55 -9.77 8.18 -1.18
N LEU A 56 -8.67 8.08 -0.42
CA LEU A 56 -7.33 8.33 -0.95
C LEU A 56 -7.01 7.38 -2.12
N PHE A 57 -7.30 6.10 -1.97
CA PHE A 57 -7.03 5.10 -3.01
C PHE A 57 -7.76 5.39 -4.32
N VAL A 58 -9.02 5.86 -4.25
CA VAL A 58 -9.78 6.28 -5.44
C VAL A 58 -9.25 7.59 -6.00
N LEU A 59 -8.90 8.57 -5.16
CA LEU A 59 -8.42 9.89 -5.59
C LEU A 59 -7.09 9.85 -6.35
N ILE A 60 -6.23 8.87 -6.04
CA ILE A 60 -4.92 8.72 -6.71
C ILE A 60 -4.96 7.75 -7.89
N ASP A 61 -6.15 7.33 -8.35
CA ASP A 61 -6.30 6.23 -9.31
C ASP A 61 -5.50 4.98 -8.90
N GLY A 62 -5.62 4.57 -7.63
CA GLY A 62 -4.79 3.53 -7.02
C GLY A 62 -4.83 2.17 -7.72
N TRP A 63 -5.93 1.87 -8.43
CA TRP A 63 -6.03 0.70 -9.32
C TRP A 63 -5.03 0.76 -10.48
N SER A 64 -4.94 1.91 -11.14
CA SER A 64 -3.98 2.14 -12.23
C SER A 64 -2.53 2.08 -11.71
N LEU A 65 -2.27 2.64 -10.54
CA LEU A 65 -0.94 2.59 -9.91
C LEU A 65 -0.53 1.15 -9.54
N THR A 66 -1.45 0.37 -8.97
CA THR A 66 -1.18 -1.02 -8.57
C THR A 66 -0.98 -1.92 -9.79
N ILE A 67 -1.80 -1.79 -10.83
CA ILE A 67 -1.67 -2.56 -12.07
C ILE A 67 -0.44 -2.11 -12.86
N GLY A 68 -0.16 -0.81 -12.91
CA GLY A 68 1.00 -0.23 -13.57
C GLY A 68 2.32 -0.71 -12.96
N THR A 69 2.42 -0.76 -11.63
CA THR A 69 3.62 -1.25 -10.94
C THR A 69 3.84 -2.75 -11.16
N LEU A 70 2.77 -3.56 -11.14
CA LEU A 70 2.83 -5.00 -11.45
C LEU A 70 3.19 -5.29 -12.91
N THR A 71 2.58 -4.57 -13.85
CA THR A 71 2.88 -4.76 -15.29
C THR A 71 4.30 -4.31 -15.62
N THR A 72 4.80 -3.26 -14.96
CA THR A 72 6.18 -2.80 -15.12
C THR A 72 7.19 -3.79 -14.53
N SER A 73 6.89 -4.41 -13.39
CA SER A 73 7.78 -5.43 -12.82
C SER A 73 7.87 -6.68 -13.71
N ILE A 74 6.75 -7.14 -14.27
CA ILE A 74 6.70 -8.30 -15.15
C ILE A 74 7.34 -8.00 -16.52
N ARG A 75 7.19 -6.77 -17.03
CA ARG A 75 7.76 -6.35 -18.33
C ARG A 75 9.25 -5.98 -18.26
N GLY A 76 9.92 -6.18 -17.13
CA GLY A 76 11.37 -5.99 -16.97
C GLY A 76 12.28 -6.91 -17.82
N LEU A 77 11.74 -7.65 -18.80
CA LEU A 77 12.48 -8.48 -19.74
C LEU A 77 11.72 -8.56 -21.09
N GLY A 78 11.92 -7.55 -21.94
CA GLY A 78 11.35 -7.56 -23.29
C GLY A 78 11.42 -6.22 -23.99
N LEU A 79 12.61 -5.82 -24.44
CA LEU A 79 12.91 -5.18 -25.73
C LEU A 79 14.41 -4.83 -25.76
N GLY A 80 15.15 -5.68 -26.45
CA GLY A 80 16.50 -5.51 -26.99
C GLY A 80 16.65 -6.52 -28.10
#